data_AF-A0A2S6C3M2-F1
#
_entry.id   AF-A0A2S6C3M2-F1
#
_cell.length_a   1.000
_cell.length_b   1.000
_cell.length_c   1.000
_cell.angle_alpha   90.00
_cell.angle_beta   90.00
_cell.angle_gamma   90.00
#
_symmetry.space_group_name_H-M   'P 1'
#
loop_
_entity.id
_entity.type
_entity.pdbx_description
1 polymer ?
#
loop_
_entity_poly.entity_id
_entity_poly.type
_entity_poly.pdbx_seq_one_letter_code
_entity_poly.pdbx_strand_id
1 'polypeptide(L)'
;MSANGAGHNRLSSLMWVQSAWTYTRHPDPNNAGQQGPSTTWVRDQDKIASGGYGEVFRERCISPPGPVRAVKVISKPSVPQYGTPLDYGRELAAIGLFSMEDYEPFFVQSHGWYDDPENVYISMENIEHGSLQQHLTRPLREAEARSIVQQVLTGVEYMHQANYAHRDLKPAASQITL
;
A
#
# COMPACT_ATOMS: atom_id res chain seq x y z
N MET A 1 -16.52 18.15 17.58
CA MET A 1 -17.27 17.64 16.41
C MET A 1 -16.45 16.52 15.81
N SER A 2 -17.07 15.35 15.63
CA SER A 2 -16.46 14.01 15.65
C SER A 2 -15.41 13.73 14.57
N ALA A 3 -14.25 13.21 14.98
CA ALA A 3 -13.26 12.59 14.10
C ALA A 3 -13.58 11.09 13.95
N ASN A 4 -14.62 10.76 13.17
CA ASN A 4 -14.90 9.39 12.70
C ASN A 4 -14.16 9.14 11.37
N GLY A 5 -12.82 9.10 11.39
CA GLY A 5 -11.99 9.00 10.18
C GLY A 5 -11.49 7.60 9.81
N ALA A 6 -11.54 6.61 10.71
CA ALA A 6 -10.85 5.33 10.53
C ALA A 6 -11.59 4.30 9.64
N GLY A 7 -12.76 4.65 9.09
CA GLY A 7 -13.69 3.70 8.48
C GLY A 7 -13.62 3.52 6.96
N HIS A 8 -12.89 4.35 6.22
CA HIS A 8 -13.23 4.50 4.80
C HIS A 8 -12.80 3.39 3.84
N ASN A 9 -11.91 2.44 4.19
CA ASN A 9 -11.49 1.37 3.26
C ASN A 9 -10.98 0.08 3.93
N ARG A 10 -11.54 -0.32 5.08
CA ARG A 10 -11.15 -1.58 5.74
C ARG A 10 -11.80 -2.78 5.04
N LEU A 11 -10.98 -3.69 4.55
CA LEU A 11 -11.39 -4.95 3.92
C LEU A 11 -11.58 -6.03 4.99
N SER A 12 -12.67 -6.80 4.87
CA SER A 12 -12.73 -8.09 5.55
C SER A 12 -11.76 -9.06 4.87
N SER A 13 -11.04 -9.85 5.66
CA SER A 13 -10.04 -10.77 5.12
C SER A 13 -10.02 -12.08 5.88
N LEU A 14 -9.98 -13.19 5.14
CA LEU A 14 -9.55 -14.49 5.66
C LEU A 14 -8.18 -14.80 5.08
N MET A 15 -7.18 -14.97 5.93
CA MET A 15 -5.83 -15.35 5.53
C MET A 15 -5.52 -16.76 6.00
N TRP A 16 -4.91 -17.56 5.13
CA TRP A 16 -4.43 -18.89 5.49
C TRP A 16 -3.18 -19.26 4.71
N VAL A 17 -2.42 -20.21 5.26
CA VAL A 17 -1.26 -20.81 4.60
C VAL A 17 -1.64 -22.22 4.18
N GLN A 18 -1.38 -22.55 2.93
CA GLN A 18 -1.51 -23.91 2.41
C GLN A 18 -0.24 -24.26 1.65
N SER A 19 0.43 -25.32 2.11
CA SER A 19 1.79 -25.65 1.65
C SER A 19 2.75 -24.46 1.87
N ALA A 20 3.50 -24.03 0.85
CA ALA A 20 4.43 -22.90 0.93
C ALA A 20 3.85 -21.57 0.40
N TRP A 21 2.51 -21.45 0.36
CA TRP A 21 1.82 -20.29 -0.21
C TRP A 21 0.87 -19.66 0.81
N THR A 22 0.86 -18.33 0.83
CA THR A 22 -0.08 -17.53 1.62
C THR A 22 -1.23 -17.08 0.73
N TYR A 23 -2.45 -17.25 1.22
CA TYR A 23 -3.67 -16.88 0.54
C TYR A 23 -4.46 -15.86 1.35
N THR A 24 -5.07 -14.90 0.66
CA THR A 24 -5.99 -13.94 1.26
C THR A 24 -7.30 -13.95 0.49
N ARG A 25 -8.43 -14.03 1.20
CA ARG A 25 -9.77 -13.92 0.61
C ARG A 25 -10.48 -12.69 1.13
N HIS A 26 -10.97 -11.86 0.21
CA HIS A 26 -11.77 -10.67 0.50
C HIS A 26 -13.20 -10.86 -0.01
N PRO A 27 -14.22 -10.77 0.85
CA PRO A 27 -15.61 -10.63 0.41
C PRO A 27 -15.80 -9.33 -0.37
N ASP A 28 -16.69 -9.32 -1.37
CA ASP A 28 -17.07 -8.07 -2.05
C ASP A 28 -17.67 -7.07 -1.05
N PRO A 29 -17.06 -5.87 -0.90
CA PRO A 29 -17.54 -4.85 0.04
C PRO A 29 -18.97 -4.36 -0.26
N ASN A 30 -19.46 -4.51 -1.49
CA ASN A 30 -20.82 -4.11 -1.88
C ASN A 30 -21.89 -5.15 -1.55
N ASN A 31 -21.52 -6.34 -1.04
CA ASN A 31 -22.43 -7.46 -0.79
C ASN A 31 -22.22 -8.06 0.61
N ALA A 32 -22.18 -7.20 1.63
CA ALA A 32 -21.90 -7.54 3.03
C ALA A 32 -22.97 -8.44 3.71
N GLY A 33 -23.94 -8.97 2.97
CA GLY A 33 -24.94 -9.93 3.45
C GLY A 33 -25.18 -11.05 2.43
N GLN A 34 -24.70 -12.26 2.74
CA GLN A 34 -24.83 -13.52 1.99
C GLN A 34 -23.95 -13.67 0.74
N GLN A 35 -23.10 -14.70 0.75
CA GLN A 35 -22.45 -15.38 -0.40
C GLN A 35 -22.19 -14.53 -1.66
N GLY A 36 -21.72 -13.29 -1.50
CA GLY A 36 -21.28 -12.46 -2.61
C GLY A 36 -20.01 -13.02 -3.27
N PRO A 37 -19.69 -12.59 -4.50
CA PRO A 37 -18.42 -12.94 -5.12
C PRO A 37 -17.27 -12.54 -4.19
N SER A 38 -16.34 -13.46 -3.95
CA SER A 38 -15.15 -13.18 -3.14
C SER A 38 -13.94 -13.23 -4.04
N THR A 39 -12.98 -12.35 -3.82
CA THR A 39 -11.68 -12.44 -4.48
C THR A 39 -10.72 -13.23 -3.62
N THR A 40 -10.05 -14.22 -4.21
CA THR A 40 -8.97 -14.98 -3.58
C THR A 40 -7.66 -14.63 -4.24
N TRP A 41 -6.68 -14.29 -3.42
CA TRP A 41 -5.36 -13.82 -3.80
C TRP A 41 -4.32 -14.81 -3.29
N VAL A 42 -3.29 -15.05 -4.09
CA VAL A 42 -2.11 -15.82 -3.69
C VAL A 42 -0.89 -14.92 -3.69
N ARG A 43 -0.11 -14.97 -2.61
CA ARG A 43 1.10 -14.18 -2.42
C ARG A 43 2.32 -14.88 -3.01
N ASP A 44 3.12 -14.14 -3.76
CA ASP A 44 4.42 -14.62 -4.21
C ASP A 44 5.41 -14.82 -3.08
N GLN A 45 6.28 -15.83 -3.22
CA GLN A 45 7.27 -16.16 -2.20
C GLN A 45 8.35 -15.08 -2.07
N ASP A 46 8.73 -14.48 -3.20
CA ASP A 46 9.68 -13.39 -3.23
C ASP A 46 9.01 -12.06 -2.89
N LYS A 47 9.65 -11.31 -1.99
CA LYS A 47 9.27 -9.93 -1.72
C LYS A 47 9.75 -9.00 -2.83
N ILE A 48 8.90 -8.06 -3.23
CA ILE A 48 9.24 -7.00 -4.20
C ILE A 48 10.15 -5.96 -3.53
N ALA A 49 9.88 -5.64 -2.26
CA ALA A 49 10.67 -4.68 -1.50
C ALA A 49 10.68 -5.00 0.00
N SER A 50 11.70 -4.49 0.69
CA SER A 50 11.78 -4.52 2.16
C SER A 50 12.50 -3.26 2.66
N GLY A 51 11.99 -2.65 3.73
CA GLY A 51 12.59 -1.46 4.33
C GLY A 51 12.14 -1.25 5.78
N GLY A 52 12.51 -0.10 6.37
CA GLY A 52 12.16 0.24 7.76
C GLY A 52 10.65 0.35 8.03
N TYR A 53 9.84 0.42 6.98
CA TYR A 53 8.38 0.58 7.02
C TYR A 53 7.64 -0.71 6.67
N GLY A 54 8.34 -1.85 6.62
CA GLY A 54 7.75 -3.16 6.35
C GLY A 54 8.24 -3.82 5.06
N GLU A 55 7.49 -4.83 4.63
CA GLU A 55 7.79 -5.65 3.46
C GLU A 55 6.68 -5.55 2.43
N VAL A 56 7.00 -5.60 1.14
CA VAL A 56 6.02 -5.51 0.05
C VAL A 56 6.06 -6.79 -0.77
N PHE A 57 4.90 -7.41 -0.95
CA PHE A 57 4.75 -8.64 -1.73
C PHE A 57 3.84 -8.43 -2.93
N ARG A 58 4.07 -9.23 -3.98
CA ARG A 58 3.15 -9.33 -5.12
C ARG A 58 2.08 -10.35 -4.80
N GLU A 59 0.82 -10.04 -5.10
CA GLU A 59 -0.27 -11.00 -5.00
C GLU A 59 -1.06 -11.09 -6.32
N ARG A 60 -1.42 -12.31 -6.73
CA ARG A 60 -2.24 -12.57 -7.92
C ARG A 60 -3.66 -12.95 -7.53
N CYS A 61 -4.65 -12.33 -8.17
CA CYS A 61 -6.04 -12.76 -8.03
C CYS A 61 -6.27 -14.07 -8.81
N ILE A 62 -6.59 -15.15 -8.10
CA ILE A 62 -6.78 -16.49 -8.69
C ILE A 62 -8.25 -16.89 -8.80
N SER A 63 -9.16 -16.19 -8.10
CA SER A 63 -10.58 -16.50 -8.17
C SER A 63 -11.43 -15.28 -7.78
N PRO A 64 -12.27 -14.74 -8.69
CA PRO A 64 -12.14 -14.93 -10.13
C PRO A 64 -10.74 -14.49 -10.60
N PRO A 65 -10.15 -15.09 -11.65
CA PRO A 65 -8.87 -14.63 -12.17
C PRO A 65 -8.94 -13.14 -12.52
N GLY A 66 -7.94 -12.37 -12.09
CA GLY A 66 -7.98 -10.93 -12.15
C GLY A 66 -6.59 -10.29 -12.13
N PRO A 67 -6.53 -8.98 -11.84
CA PRO A 67 -5.27 -8.24 -11.89
C PRO A 67 -4.31 -8.67 -10.78
N VAL A 68 -3.06 -8.20 -10.91
CA VAL A 68 -2.01 -8.33 -9.90
C VAL A 68 -2.07 -7.11 -8.99
N ARG A 69 -1.77 -7.31 -7.70
CA ARG A 69 -1.64 -6.24 -6.71
C ARG A 69 -0.32 -6.30 -5.98
N ALA A 70 0.08 -5.19 -5.37
CA ALA A 70 1.10 -5.18 -4.34
C ALA A 70 0.44 -5.11 -2.95
N VAL A 71 1.06 -5.72 -1.94
CA VAL A 71 0.61 -5.67 -0.56
C VAL A 71 1.78 -5.32 0.36
N LYS A 72 1.70 -4.16 1.02
CA LYS A 72 2.65 -3.73 2.06
C LYS A 72 2.22 -4.34 3.40
N VAL A 73 3.15 -5.01 4.06
CA VAL A 73 2.99 -5.70 5.35
C VAL A 73 3.78 -4.94 6.40
N ILE A 74 3.08 -4.46 7.42
CA ILE A 74 3.65 -3.68 8.51
C ILE A 74 3.45 -4.46 9.81
N SER A 75 4.54 -4.83 10.47
CA SER A 75 4.46 -5.59 11.71
C SER A 75 3.94 -4.73 12.87
N LYS A 76 3.05 -5.33 13.66
CA LYS A 76 2.57 -4.80 14.94
C LYS A 76 3.61 -5.10 16.01
N PRO A 77 4.11 -4.09 16.74
CA PRO A 77 5.11 -4.35 17.77
C PRO A 77 4.47 -5.17 18.90
N SER A 78 5.21 -6.19 19.32
CA SER A 78 4.75 -7.21 20.27
C SER A 78 4.49 -6.67 21.68
N VAL A 79 5.01 -5.47 21.99
CA VAL A 79 4.81 -4.78 23.27
C VAL A 79 4.15 -3.44 22.97
N PRO A 80 2.92 -3.19 23.46
CA PRO A 80 2.38 -1.85 23.50
C PRO A 80 3.35 -0.99 24.31
N GLN A 81 4.04 -0.04 23.68
CA GLN A 81 4.83 0.92 24.46
C GLN A 81 3.86 1.66 25.38
N TYR A 82 4.06 1.50 26.69
CA TYR A 82 3.22 2.10 27.72
C TYR A 82 2.89 3.56 27.37
N GLY A 83 1.60 3.83 27.14
CA GLY A 83 1.08 5.19 26.94
C GLY A 83 1.04 5.72 25.51
N THR A 84 1.51 4.99 24.50
CA THR A 84 1.30 5.37 23.10
C THR A 84 0.73 4.17 22.33
N PRO A 85 -0.58 4.17 22.03
CA PRO A 85 -1.07 3.32 20.94
C PRO A 85 -0.20 3.63 19.73
N LEU A 86 0.39 2.61 19.08
CA LEU A 86 0.95 2.88 17.76
C LEU A 86 -0.21 3.30 16.87
N ASP A 87 -0.24 4.60 16.59
CA ASP A 87 -1.30 5.22 15.84
C ASP A 87 -1.06 4.96 14.35
N TYR A 88 -1.34 3.71 13.93
CA TYR A 88 -1.50 3.37 12.52
C TYR A 88 -2.59 4.22 11.86
N GLY A 89 -3.45 4.88 12.65
CA GLY A 89 -4.46 5.80 12.16
C GLY A 89 -3.86 6.92 11.32
N ARG A 90 -2.63 7.40 11.60
CA ARG A 90 -1.99 8.41 10.76
C ARG A 90 -1.56 7.87 9.40
N GLU A 91 -0.99 6.67 9.35
CA GLU A 91 -0.58 6.03 8.09
C GLU A 91 -1.80 5.61 7.27
N LEU A 92 -2.80 5.00 7.91
CA LEU A 92 -4.08 4.64 7.28
C LEU A 92 -4.89 5.87 6.83
N ALA A 93 -4.84 6.98 7.57
CA ALA A 93 -5.46 8.25 7.15
C ALA A 93 -4.72 8.88 5.98
N ALA A 94 -3.39 8.82 5.96
CA ALA A 94 -2.59 9.19 4.80
C ALA A 94 -3.02 8.36 3.59
N ILE A 95 -3.01 7.02 3.71
CA ILE A 95 -3.39 6.12 2.62
C ILE A 95 -4.79 6.44 2.10
N GLY A 96 -5.77 6.62 2.99
CA GLY A 96 -7.12 7.01 2.60
C GLY A 96 -7.19 8.35 1.86
N LEU A 97 -6.40 9.35 2.29
CA LEU A 97 -6.36 10.67 1.68
C LEU A 97 -5.70 10.65 0.30
N PHE A 98 -4.54 10.01 0.17
CA PHE A 98 -3.75 10.02 -1.07
C PHE A 98 -4.18 8.96 -2.08
N SER A 99 -5.22 8.17 -1.77
CA SER A 99 -5.88 7.28 -2.74
C SER A 99 -7.05 7.95 -3.47
N MET A 100 -7.32 9.24 -3.23
CA MET A 100 -8.36 10.00 -3.95
C MET A 100 -7.88 10.41 -5.35
N GLU A 101 -8.82 10.61 -6.29
CA GLU A 101 -8.53 10.88 -7.71
C GLU A 101 -7.58 12.07 -7.94
N ASP A 102 -7.65 13.11 -7.11
CA ASP A 102 -6.78 14.30 -7.22
C ASP A 102 -5.28 13.99 -6.98
N TYR A 103 -4.97 12.84 -6.37
CA TYR A 103 -3.61 12.41 -6.00
C TYR A 103 -3.08 11.23 -6.83
N GLU A 104 -3.93 10.57 -7.62
CA GLU A 104 -3.59 9.40 -8.45
C GLU A 104 -2.35 9.58 -9.36
N PRO A 105 -2.05 10.77 -9.93
CA PRO A 105 -0.86 10.93 -10.76
C PRO A 105 0.48 10.84 -10.00
N PHE A 106 0.47 10.95 -8.66
CA PHE A 106 1.66 11.13 -7.85
C PHE A 106 1.83 10.07 -6.74
N PHE A 107 0.76 9.34 -6.42
CA PHE A 107 0.71 8.39 -5.32
C PHE A 107 0.09 7.06 -5.75
N VAL A 108 0.59 5.98 -5.16
CA VAL A 108 0.10 4.63 -5.45
C VAL A 108 -1.33 4.50 -4.95
N GLN A 109 -2.24 4.07 -5.81
CA GLN A 109 -3.63 3.85 -5.44
C GLN A 109 -3.75 2.70 -4.44
N SER A 110 -4.39 2.94 -3.29
CA SER A 110 -4.77 1.87 -2.37
C SER A 110 -6.13 1.29 -2.74
N HIS A 111 -6.21 -0.04 -2.73
CA HIS A 111 -7.46 -0.79 -2.82
C HIS A 111 -8.07 -1.09 -1.44
N GLY A 112 -7.50 -0.51 -0.38
CA GLY A 112 -7.90 -0.70 1.01
C GLY A 112 -6.90 -1.51 1.85
N TRP A 113 -7.27 -1.74 3.11
CA TRP A 113 -6.38 -2.34 4.10
C TRP A 113 -7.08 -3.38 4.96
N TYR A 114 -6.32 -4.30 5.53
CA TYR A 114 -6.80 -5.33 6.45
C TYR A 114 -5.71 -5.65 7.47
N ASP A 115 -6.04 -6.38 8.54
CA ASP A 115 -5.09 -6.65 9.60
C ASP A 115 -5.36 -8.00 10.28
N ASP A 116 -4.31 -8.57 10.85
CA ASP A 116 -4.37 -9.71 11.76
C ASP A 116 -3.72 -9.33 13.10
N PRO A 117 -3.63 -10.22 14.11
CA PRO A 117 -3.02 -9.86 15.40
C PRO A 117 -1.56 -9.36 15.31
N GLU A 118 -0.83 -9.73 14.26
CA GLU A 118 0.61 -9.50 14.13
C GLU A 118 0.96 -8.41 13.11
N ASN A 119 0.09 -8.11 12.14
CA ASN A 119 0.43 -7.24 11.01
C ASN A 119 -0.76 -6.42 10.52
N VAL A 120 -0.45 -5.28 9.90
CA VAL A 120 -1.35 -4.49 9.04
C VAL A 120 -0.93 -4.71 7.58
N TYR A 121 -1.92 -4.89 6.72
CA TYR A 121 -1.76 -5.15 5.29
C TYR A 121 -2.44 -4.04 4.49
N ILE A 122 -1.70 -3.42 3.58
CA ILE A 122 -2.20 -2.37 2.70
C ILE A 122 -2.19 -2.92 1.27
N SER A 123 -3.37 -3.10 0.69
CA SER A 123 -3.55 -3.52 -0.69
C SER A 123 -3.43 -2.31 -1.60
N MET A 124 -2.63 -2.41 -2.66
CA MET A 124 -2.36 -1.31 -3.58
C MET A 124 -2.18 -1.82 -5.02
N GLU A 125 -2.24 -0.90 -5.98
CA GLU A 125 -1.93 -1.22 -7.37
C GLU A 125 -0.51 -1.77 -7.53
N ASN A 126 -0.31 -2.63 -8.53
CA ASN A 126 1.01 -3.17 -8.85
C ASN A 126 1.66 -2.34 -9.94
N ILE A 127 2.75 -1.64 -9.62
CA ILE A 127 3.54 -0.89 -10.60
C ILE A 127 4.44 -1.86 -11.38
N GLU A 128 4.01 -2.24 -12.59
CA GLU A 128 4.68 -3.25 -13.42
C GLU A 128 6.13 -2.92 -13.77
N HIS A 129 6.46 -1.63 -13.83
CA HIS A 129 7.78 -1.15 -14.21
C HIS A 129 8.74 -1.08 -13.01
N GLY A 130 8.32 -1.51 -11.81
CA GLY A 130 9.20 -1.56 -10.64
C GLY A 130 9.72 -0.19 -10.21
N SER A 131 10.85 -0.14 -9.50
CA SER A 131 11.36 1.09 -8.90
C SER A 131 12.16 1.96 -9.85
N LEU A 132 12.15 3.28 -9.57
CA LEU A 132 12.99 4.24 -10.27
C LEU A 132 14.47 3.82 -10.18
N GLN A 133 14.92 3.27 -9.06
CA GLN A 133 16.27 2.73 -8.90
C GLN A 133 16.64 1.66 -9.96
N GLN A 134 15.71 0.80 -10.36
CA GLN A 134 15.95 -0.18 -11.44
C GLN A 134 16.17 0.51 -12.79
N HIS A 135 15.62 1.71 -12.96
CA HIS A 135 15.72 2.54 -14.16
C HIS A 135 16.93 3.48 -14.14
N LEU A 136 17.54 3.68 -12.97
CA LEU A 136 18.79 4.45 -12.77
C LEU A 136 20.07 3.63 -13.01
N THR A 137 19.96 2.45 -13.65
CA THR A 137 21.11 1.63 -14.08
C THR A 137 21.96 2.30 -15.16
N ARG A 138 21.41 3.33 -15.82
CA ARG A 138 22.12 4.23 -16.75
C ARG A 138 21.85 5.69 -16.38
N PRO A 139 22.77 6.62 -16.68
CA PRO A 139 22.50 8.04 -16.53
C PRO A 139 21.26 8.45 -17.32
N LEU A 140 20.35 9.17 -16.67
CA LEU A 140 19.16 9.73 -17.30
C LEU A 140 19.56 10.95 -18.15
N ARG A 141 18.82 11.18 -19.25
CA ARG A 141 18.91 12.46 -19.95
C ARG A 141 18.33 13.56 -19.07
N GLU A 142 18.82 14.78 -19.23
CA GLU A 142 18.35 15.92 -18.43
C GLU A 142 16.83 16.11 -18.49
N ALA A 143 16.22 15.91 -19.67
CA ALA A 143 14.77 16.00 -19.83
C ALA A 143 14.01 14.92 -19.04
N GLU A 144 14.52 13.68 -19.02
CA GLU A 144 13.94 12.56 -18.26
C GLU A 144 14.06 12.83 -16.76
N ALA A 145 15.25 13.23 -16.30
CA ALA A 145 15.50 13.59 -14.91
C ALA A 145 14.63 14.76 -14.45
N ARG A 146 14.47 15.79 -15.28
CA ARG A 146 13.59 16.93 -15.00
C ARG A 146 12.14 16.50 -14.83
N SER A 147 11.62 15.65 -15.72
CA SER A 147 10.25 15.15 -15.62
C SER A 147 10.03 14.36 -14.33
N ILE A 148 10.96 13.47 -13.98
CA ILE A 148 10.89 12.66 -12.76
C ILE A 148 10.94 13.55 -11.52
N VAL A 149 11.91 14.47 -11.45
CA VAL A 149 12.06 15.39 -10.33
C VAL A 149 10.83 16.28 -10.18
N GLN A 150 10.24 16.75 -11.28
CA GLN A 150 9.03 17.55 -11.25
C GLN A 150 7.85 16.76 -10.65
N GLN A 151 7.62 15.52 -11.10
CA GLN A 151 6.57 14.66 -10.55
C GLN A 151 6.77 14.41 -9.05
N VAL A 152 8.01 14.11 -8.62
CA VAL A 152 8.33 13.88 -7.21
C VAL A 152 8.09 15.14 -6.37
N LEU A 153 8.55 16.31 -6.83
CA LEU A 153 8.36 17.57 -6.12
C LEU A 153 6.89 17.96 -6.03
N THR A 154 6.11 17.74 -7.08
CA THR A 154 4.66 17.98 -7.06
C THR A 154 3.96 17.05 -6.07
N GLY A 155 4.29 15.76 -6.05
CA GLY A 155 3.77 14.84 -5.02
C GLY A 155 4.14 15.27 -3.60
N VAL A 156 5.38 15.72 -3.38
CA VAL A 156 5.84 16.26 -2.09
C VAL A 156 5.07 17.52 -1.69
N GLU A 157 4.84 18.44 -2.63
CA GLU A 157 4.03 19.63 -2.40
C GLU A 157 2.61 19.27 -1.95
N TYR A 158 1.95 18.34 -2.63
CA TYR A 158 0.62 17.84 -2.26
C TYR A 158 0.59 17.22 -0.84
N MET A 159 1.61 16.43 -0.48
CA MET A 159 1.74 15.91 0.88
C MET A 159 1.86 17.02 1.92
N HIS A 160 2.72 18.00 1.67
CA HIS A 160 2.95 19.10 2.59
C HIS A 160 1.71 19.98 2.76
N GLN A 161 0.96 20.23 1.69
CA GLN A 161 -0.32 20.95 1.75
C GLN A 161 -1.35 20.20 2.63
N ALA A 162 -1.29 18.87 2.65
CA ALA A 162 -2.10 18.03 3.52
C ALA A 162 -1.52 17.83 4.94
N ASN A 163 -0.44 18.53 5.32
CA ASN A 163 0.29 18.37 6.59
C ASN A 163 0.90 16.97 6.83
N TYR A 164 1.23 16.26 5.75
CA TYR A 164 2.01 15.03 5.78
C TYR A 164 3.44 15.30 5.31
N ALA A 165 4.39 14.54 5.85
CA ALA A 165 5.77 14.53 5.38
C ALA A 165 6.16 13.08 5.15
N HIS A 166 6.69 12.77 3.96
CA HIS A 166 7.03 11.40 3.56
C HIS A 166 8.09 10.75 4.46
N ARG A 167 9.07 11.54 4.91
CA ARG A 167 10.17 11.14 5.84
C ARG A 167 11.12 10.04 5.37
N ASP A 168 10.85 9.32 4.27
CA ASP A 168 11.80 8.38 3.66
C ASP A 168 11.83 8.46 2.13
N LEU A 169 12.00 9.67 1.57
CA LEU A 169 12.07 9.84 0.12
C LEU A 169 13.43 9.37 -0.41
N LYS A 170 13.46 8.22 -1.09
CA LYS A 170 14.66 7.63 -1.69
C LYS A 170 14.38 7.15 -3.12
N PRO A 171 15.38 7.14 -4.03
CA PRO A 171 15.21 6.64 -5.41
C PRO A 171 14.77 5.17 -5.52
N ALA A 172 14.91 4.41 -4.42
CA ALA A 172 14.38 3.05 -4.31
C ALA A 172 12.85 2.98 -4.38
N ALA A 173 12.16 4.10 -4.15
CA ALA A 173 10.71 4.21 -4.26
C ALA A 173 10.32 4.45 -5.73
N SER A 174 9.50 3.56 -6.29
CA SER A 174 8.87 3.73 -7.62
C SER A 174 7.93 4.94 -7.64
N GLN A 175 7.27 5.18 -6.51
CA GLN A 175 6.37 6.28 -6.23
C GLN A 175 6.43 6.60 -4.73
N ILE A 176 5.92 7.76 -4.34
CA ILE A 176 5.77 8.15 -2.95
C ILE A 176 4.76 7.21 -2.30
N THR A 177 5.26 6.19 -1.61
CA THR A 177 4.44 5.23 -0.88
C THR A 177 4.41 5.69 0.56
N LEU A 178 3.23 6.08 1.05
CA LEU A 178 3.07 6.47 2.46
C LEU A 178 3.08 5.25 3.39
#